data_AF-A0AAV8VCF1-F1
#
_entry.id   AF-A0AAV8VCF1-F1
#
_cell.length_a   1.000
_cell.length_b   1.000
_cell.length_c   1.000
_cell.angle_alpha   90.00
_cell.angle_beta   90.00
_cell.angle_gamma   90.00
#
_symmetry.space_group_name_H-M   'P 1'
#
loop_
_entity.id
_entity.type
_entity.pdbx_description
1 polymer ?
#
loop_
_entity_poly.entity_id
_entity_poly.type
_entity_poly.pdbx_seq_one_letter_code
_entity_poly.pdbx_strand_id
1 'polypeptide(L)'
;MVITSLLAYRFKYMFFVFREESSEFRLRQVKENDTIDIKYGFERIKNNQERTGFLLNMHSTEIINEDKRLCAAVDYYFMEEDGTRFKVSYPFMPYFYILTKRELIQEVTEFLIKKFSGVIGEIETVTKEDLDLPNHLIGLKQKYIKLSFANQTDLIKVRKEILKAVRKK
;
A
#
# COMPACT_ATOMS: atom_id res chain seq x y z
N MET A 1 16.82 13.66 16.47
CA MET A 1 15.41 13.38 16.85
C MET A 1 14.44 14.33 16.12
N VAL A 2 14.53 14.43 14.78
CA VAL A 2 13.70 15.34 13.96
C VAL A 2 13.15 14.67 12.68
N ILE A 3 13.68 13.49 12.29
CA ILE A 3 13.30 12.81 11.04
C ILE A 3 12.00 11.99 11.20
N THR A 4 11.70 11.46 12.39
CA THR A 4 10.47 10.69 12.65
C THR A 4 9.20 11.54 12.63
N SER A 5 9.31 12.83 12.99
CA SER A 5 8.17 13.76 13.02
C SER A 5 7.70 14.17 11.62
N LEU A 6 8.59 14.23 10.63
CA LEU A 6 8.25 14.64 9.26
C LEU A 6 7.48 13.55 8.50
N LEU A 7 7.80 12.27 8.76
CA LEU A 7 7.10 11.11 8.19
C LEU A 7 5.66 10.99 8.73
N ALA A 8 5.46 11.24 10.02
CA ALA A 8 4.13 11.26 10.63
C ALA A 8 3.26 12.43 10.13
N TYR A 9 3.87 13.60 9.90
CA TYR A 9 3.16 14.76 9.33
C TYR A 9 2.80 14.55 7.85
N ARG A 10 3.64 13.89 7.05
CA ARG A 10 3.29 13.55 5.66
C ARG A 10 2.12 12.57 5.55
N PHE A 11 1.99 11.62 6.48
CA PHE A 11 0.82 10.73 6.52
C PHE A 11 -0.49 11.48 6.84
N LYS A 12 -0.41 12.54 7.66
CA LYS A 12 -1.58 13.32 8.08
C LYS A 12 -2.08 14.32 7.03
N TYR A 13 -1.26 14.70 6.05
CA TYR A 13 -1.66 15.56 4.92
C TYR A 13 -1.92 14.80 3.60
N MET A 14 -1.71 13.48 3.59
CA MET A 14 -2.20 12.62 2.51
C MET A 14 -3.72 12.30 2.67
N PHE A 15 -4.49 13.25 3.22
CA PHE A 15 -5.90 13.40 2.89
C PHE A 15 -5.99 13.98 1.48
N PHE A 16 -5.52 13.20 0.51
CA PHE A 16 -5.87 13.41 -0.87
C PHE A 16 -7.40 13.33 -0.92
N VAL A 17 -8.05 14.37 -1.43
CA VAL A 17 -9.45 14.30 -1.85
C VAL A 17 -9.46 13.23 -2.94
N PHE A 18 -9.73 11.99 -2.53
CA PHE A 18 -9.73 10.86 -3.42
C PHE A 18 -11.00 10.98 -4.26
N ARG A 19 -10.86 11.58 -5.45
CA ARG A 19 -11.87 11.50 -6.50
C ARG A 19 -11.87 10.06 -6.97
N GLU A 20 -13.04 9.44 -6.98
CA GLU A 20 -13.18 8.05 -7.43
C GLU A 20 -13.00 8.03 -8.95
N GLU A 21 -11.75 7.90 -9.40
CA GLU A 21 -11.39 7.86 -10.81
C GLU A 21 -11.55 6.43 -11.34
N SER A 22 -12.15 6.31 -12.52
CA SER A 22 -12.32 5.02 -13.20
C SER A 22 -10.96 4.32 -13.37
N SER A 23 -10.96 2.99 -13.29
CA SER A 23 -9.80 2.16 -13.61
C SER A 23 -9.21 2.48 -14.99
N GLU A 24 -10.05 2.88 -15.95
CA GLU A 24 -9.58 3.28 -17.29
C GLU A 24 -8.75 4.57 -17.24
N PHE A 25 -9.16 5.55 -16.43
CA PHE A 25 -8.44 6.81 -16.27
C PHE A 25 -7.08 6.57 -15.60
N ARG A 26 -7.06 5.79 -14.51
CA ARG A 26 -5.82 5.41 -13.82
C ARG A 26 -4.87 4.66 -14.74
N LEU A 27 -5.38 3.71 -15.54
CA LEU A 27 -4.58 2.99 -16.53
C LEU A 27 -3.97 3.93 -17.58
N ARG A 28 -4.73 4.93 -18.05
CA ARG A 28 -4.24 5.92 -19.00
C ARG A 28 -3.10 6.73 -18.39
N GLN A 29 -3.25 7.22 -17.16
CA GLN A 29 -2.19 7.94 -16.45
C GLN A 29 -0.92 7.10 -16.27
N VAL A 30 -1.05 5.82 -15.91
CA VAL A 30 0.11 4.91 -15.80
C VAL A 30 0.85 4.82 -17.13
N LYS A 31 0.14 4.65 -18.25
CA LYS A 31 0.75 4.58 -19.59
C LYS A 31 1.41 5.89 -20.01
N GLU A 32 0.78 7.02 -19.70
CA GLU A 32 1.33 8.35 -19.98
C GLU A 32 2.61 8.59 -19.17
N ASN A 33 2.60 8.24 -17.88
CA ASN A 33 3.78 8.32 -17.02
C ASN A 33 4.92 7.41 -17.52
N ASP A 34 4.63 6.16 -17.89
CA ASP A 34 5.62 5.26 -18.49
C ASP A 34 6.23 5.85 -19.76
N THR A 35 5.40 6.50 -20.60
CA THR A 35 5.87 7.15 -21.84
C THR A 35 6.81 8.33 -21.53
N ILE A 36 6.53 9.09 -20.47
CA ILE A 36 7.39 10.19 -20.02
C ILE A 36 8.69 9.64 -19.45
N ASP A 37 8.64 8.62 -18.59
CA ASP A 37 9.80 8.01 -17.97
C ASP A 37 10.80 7.47 -19.01
N ILE A 38 10.30 6.81 -20.06
CA ILE A 38 11.12 6.34 -21.18
C ILE A 38 11.87 7.51 -21.84
N LYS A 39 11.22 8.67 -22.04
CA LYS A 39 11.86 9.85 -22.64
C LYS A 39 12.99 10.41 -21.77
N TYR A 40 12.94 10.20 -20.46
CA TYR A 40 14.00 10.58 -19.51
C TYR A 40 15.05 9.47 -19.28
N GLY A 41 14.97 8.38 -20.05
CA GLY A 41 15.90 7.25 -19.99
C GLY A 41 15.55 6.22 -18.91
N PHE A 42 14.39 6.31 -18.26
CA PHE A 42 13.96 5.33 -17.24
C PHE A 42 13.11 4.23 -17.89
N GLU A 43 13.76 3.34 -18.61
CA GLU A 43 13.08 2.14 -19.10
C GLU A 43 12.85 1.14 -17.97
N ARG A 44 11.66 0.54 -17.96
CA ARG A 44 11.30 -0.50 -16.99
C ARG A 44 12.04 -1.80 -17.35
N ILE A 45 12.84 -2.31 -16.43
CA ILE A 45 13.51 -3.61 -16.60
C ILE A 45 12.46 -4.73 -16.71
N LYS A 46 12.63 -5.59 -17.73
CA LYS A 46 11.74 -6.74 -18.01
C LYS A 46 12.42 -8.09 -17.83
N ASN A 47 13.76 -8.11 -17.76
CA ASN A 47 14.52 -9.34 -17.63
C ASN A 47 14.81 -9.61 -16.15
N ASN A 48 15.08 -10.87 -15.81
CA ASN A 48 15.43 -11.29 -14.46
C ASN A 48 16.94 -11.12 -14.18
N GLN A 49 17.59 -10.13 -14.80
CA GLN A 49 19.01 -9.89 -14.57
C GLN A 49 19.21 -9.03 -13.34
N GLU A 50 20.16 -9.43 -12.51
CA GLU A 50 20.63 -8.61 -11.40
C GLU A 50 21.31 -7.35 -11.94
N ARG A 51 20.95 -6.20 -11.36
CA ARG A 51 21.53 -4.89 -11.68
C ARG A 51 21.81 -4.15 -10.39
N THR A 52 22.92 -3.44 -10.36
CA THR A 52 23.30 -2.58 -9.22
C THR A 52 23.23 -1.13 -9.67
N GLY A 53 22.49 -0.31 -8.93
CA GLY A 53 22.37 1.12 -9.20
C GLY A 53 22.00 1.92 -7.97
N PHE A 54 22.28 3.22 -8.02
CA PHE A 54 21.91 4.19 -7.00
C PHE A 54 20.42 4.51 -7.10
N LEU A 55 19.67 4.30 -6.02
CA LEU A 55 18.26 4.68 -5.95
C LEU A 55 18.14 6.21 -5.93
N LEU A 56 17.54 6.77 -6.97
CA LEU A 56 17.33 8.22 -7.10
C LEU A 56 16.00 8.67 -6.51
N ASN A 57 14.93 7.91 -6.77
CA ASN A 57 13.57 8.31 -6.41
C ASN A 57 12.62 7.09 -6.37
N MET A 58 11.45 7.28 -5.76
CA MET A 58 10.38 6.28 -5.71
C MET A 58 8.99 6.94 -5.79
N HIS A 59 8.08 6.32 -6.55
CA HIS A 59 6.71 6.80 -6.71
C HIS A 59 5.69 5.64 -6.64
N SER A 60 4.59 5.87 -5.92
CA SER A 60 3.44 4.96 -5.96
C SER A 60 2.85 4.94 -7.37
N THR A 61 2.52 3.76 -7.87
CA THR A 61 1.94 3.56 -9.20
C THR A 61 1.00 2.36 -9.18
N GLU A 62 0.42 2.03 -10.33
CA GLU A 62 -0.31 0.79 -10.54
C GLU A 62 0.27 0.03 -11.73
N ILE A 63 0.22 -1.29 -11.67
CA ILE A 63 0.62 -2.19 -12.74
C ILE A 63 -0.50 -3.17 -13.04
N ILE A 64 -0.52 -3.71 -14.25
CA ILE A 64 -1.43 -4.78 -14.61
C ILE A 64 -0.81 -6.11 -14.17
N ASN A 65 -1.51 -6.85 -13.32
CA ASN A 65 -1.12 -8.21 -12.93
C ASN A 65 -1.52 -9.26 -13.99
N GLU A 66 -1.19 -10.53 -13.74
CA GLU A 66 -1.51 -11.64 -14.65
C GLU A 66 -3.02 -11.77 -14.94
N ASP A 67 -3.87 -11.44 -13.96
CA ASP A 67 -5.34 -11.43 -14.08
C ASP A 67 -5.91 -10.19 -14.81
N LYS A 68 -5.05 -9.38 -15.43
CA LYS A 68 -5.42 -8.13 -16.11
C LYS A 68 -6.08 -7.09 -15.19
N ARG A 69 -5.77 -7.11 -13.90
CA ARG A 69 -6.27 -6.14 -12.90
C ARG A 69 -5.18 -5.14 -12.52
N LEU A 70 -5.59 -3.89 -12.31
CA LEU A 70 -4.71 -2.87 -11.74
C LEU A 70 -4.40 -3.19 -10.28
N CYS A 71 -3.12 -3.36 -9.99
CA CYS A 71 -2.57 -3.65 -8.68
C CYS A 71 -1.58 -2.56 -8.30
N ALA A 72 -1.53 -2.21 -7.01
CA ALA A 72 -0.60 -1.22 -6.51
C ALA A 72 0.85 -1.70 -6.64
N ALA A 73 1.72 -0.79 -7.00
CA ALA A 73 3.14 -1.00 -7.07
C ALA A 73 3.89 0.27 -6.67
N VAL A 74 5.20 0.14 -6.51
CA VAL A 74 6.11 1.28 -6.38
C VAL A 74 7.10 1.21 -7.53
N ASP A 75 7.19 2.28 -8.31
CA ASP A 75 8.27 2.48 -9.27
C ASP A 75 9.49 3.03 -8.52
N TYR A 76 10.61 2.35 -8.65
CA TYR A 76 11.92 2.74 -8.14
C TYR A 76 12.81 3.13 -9.31
N TYR A 77 13.41 4.31 -9.24
CA TYR A 77 14.21 4.90 -10.30
C TYR A 77 15.69 4.85 -9.93
N PHE A 78 16.51 4.23 -10.78
CA PHE A 78 17.92 3.96 -10.51
C PHE A 78 18.84 4.58 -11.56
N MET A 79 20.10 4.77 -11.18
CA MET A 79 21.22 5.08 -12.07
C MET A 79 22.39 4.13 -11.80
N GLU A 80 22.94 3.53 -12.83
CA GLU A 80 24.13 2.69 -12.80
C GLU A 80 25.41 3.56 -12.77
N GLU A 81 26.57 2.95 -12.49
CA GLU A 81 27.85 3.68 -12.41
C GLU A 81 28.28 4.31 -13.74
N ASP A 82 27.86 3.72 -14.86
CA ASP A 82 28.10 4.23 -16.22
C ASP A 82 27.14 5.38 -16.61
N GLY A 83 26.24 5.77 -15.71
CA GLY A 83 25.21 6.80 -15.94
C GLY A 83 23.95 6.29 -16.62
N THR A 84 23.87 5.00 -16.97
CA THR A 84 22.67 4.36 -17.51
C THR A 84 21.55 4.43 -16.46
N ARG A 85 20.33 4.72 -16.91
CA ARG A 85 19.15 4.83 -16.04
C ARG A 85 18.20 3.69 -16.32
N PHE A 86 17.52 3.25 -15.27
CA PHE A 86 16.47 2.25 -15.38
C PHE A 86 15.47 2.41 -14.25
N LYS A 87 14.30 1.80 -14.40
CA LYS A 87 13.34 1.67 -13.31
C LYS A 87 12.88 0.23 -13.09
N VAL A 88 12.49 -0.07 -11.86
CA VAL A 88 11.91 -1.35 -11.46
C VAL A 88 10.61 -1.08 -10.74
N SER A 89 9.62 -1.93 -10.96
CA SER A 89 8.30 -1.79 -10.36
C SER A 89 8.06 -2.95 -9.42
N TYR A 90 7.89 -2.65 -8.15
CA TYR A 90 7.65 -3.64 -7.12
C TYR A 90 6.16 -3.68 -6.77
N PRO A 91 5.43 -4.76 -7.12
CA PRO A 91 4.05 -4.94 -6.71
C PRO A 91 3.97 -5.06 -5.19
N PHE A 92 2.94 -4.48 -4.58
CA PHE A 92 2.64 -4.69 -3.16
C PHE A 92 1.14 -4.65 -2.92
N MET A 93 0.70 -5.20 -1.80
CA MET A 93 -0.69 -5.09 -1.37
C MET A 93 -0.81 -4.03 -0.28
N PRO A 94 -1.43 -2.85 -0.55
CA PRO A 94 -1.78 -1.89 0.47
C PRO A 94 -2.57 -2.56 1.58
N TYR A 95 -2.32 -2.22 2.85
CA TYR A 95 -3.02 -2.83 3.97
C TYR A 95 -3.31 -1.85 5.11
N PHE A 96 -4.24 -2.22 5.98
CA PHE A 96 -4.39 -1.61 7.31
C PHE A 96 -4.79 -2.66 8.35
N TYR A 97 -4.67 -2.28 9.62
CA TYR A 97 -4.99 -3.14 10.75
C TYR A 97 -6.27 -2.70 11.45
N ILE A 98 -7.02 -3.67 11.94
CA ILE A 98 -8.20 -3.49 12.77
C ILE A 98 -7.91 -4.09 14.14
N LEU A 99 -8.06 -3.26 15.17
CA LEU A 99 -8.11 -3.71 16.55
C LEU A 99 -9.56 -4.01 16.92
N THR A 100 -9.80 -5.19 17.47
CA THR A 100 -11.09 -5.61 18.03
C THR A 100 -10.89 -6.21 19.42
N LYS A 101 -11.99 -6.49 20.12
CA LYS A 101 -11.93 -7.30 21.35
C LYS A 101 -11.36 -8.68 21.02
N ARG A 102 -10.52 -9.24 21.89
CA ARG A 102 -9.76 -10.47 21.62
C ARG A 102 -10.67 -11.66 21.30
N GLU A 103 -11.80 -11.73 21.99
CA GLU A 103 -12.83 -12.75 21.83
C GLU A 103 -13.63 -12.63 20.52
N LEU A 104 -13.60 -11.47 19.85
CA LEU A 104 -14.36 -11.20 18.62
C LEU A 104 -13.53 -11.29 17.34
N ILE A 105 -12.25 -11.69 17.40
CA ILE A 105 -11.37 -11.71 16.22
C ILE A 105 -11.95 -12.59 15.11
N GLN A 106 -12.42 -13.79 15.45
CA GLN A 106 -12.96 -14.72 14.47
C GLN A 106 -14.28 -14.21 13.86
N GLU A 107 -15.23 -13.80 14.70
CA GLU A 107 -16.52 -13.27 14.25
C GLU A 107 -16.36 -12.03 13.34
N VAL A 108 -15.47 -11.11 13.72
CA VAL A 108 -15.19 -9.91 12.92
C VAL A 108 -14.51 -10.29 11.60
N THR A 109 -13.59 -11.25 11.60
CA THR A 109 -12.93 -11.75 10.39
C THR A 109 -13.95 -12.32 9.41
N GLU A 110 -14.85 -13.20 9.87
CA GLU A 110 -15.90 -13.80 9.04
C GLU A 110 -16.88 -12.75 8.50
N PHE A 111 -17.24 -11.77 9.33
CA PHE A 111 -18.09 -10.65 8.91
C PHE A 111 -17.43 -9.82 7.81
N LEU A 112 -16.15 -9.49 7.94
CA LEU A 112 -15.40 -8.70 6.96
C LEU A 112 -15.27 -9.43 5.63
N ILE A 113 -14.97 -10.73 5.65
CA ILE A 113 -14.91 -11.58 4.45
C ILE A 113 -16.24 -11.55 3.70
N LYS A 114 -17.35 -11.76 4.41
CA LYS A 114 -18.70 -11.77 3.79
C LYS A 114 -19.09 -10.39 3.25
N LYS A 115 -18.84 -9.32 4.03
CA LYS A 115 -19.26 -7.95 3.69
C LYS A 115 -18.47 -7.35 2.53
N PHE A 116 -17.17 -7.65 2.43
CA PHE A 116 -16.27 -7.07 1.42
C PHE A 116 -15.71 -8.13 0.47
N SER A 117 -16.51 -9.16 0.20
CA SER A 117 -16.18 -10.23 -0.73
C SER A 117 -15.79 -9.67 -2.10
N GLY A 118 -14.69 -10.15 -2.66
CA GLY A 118 -14.14 -9.70 -3.94
C GLY A 118 -13.40 -8.36 -3.91
N VAL A 119 -13.37 -7.66 -2.77
CA VAL A 119 -12.62 -6.39 -2.61
C VAL A 119 -11.37 -6.59 -1.73
N ILE A 120 -11.50 -7.36 -0.65
CA ILE A 120 -10.34 -7.76 0.17
C ILE A 120 -9.54 -8.80 -0.61
N GLY A 121 -8.25 -8.57 -0.79
CA GLY A 121 -7.35 -9.52 -1.43
C GLY A 121 -6.85 -10.59 -0.45
N GLU A 122 -6.45 -10.16 0.75
CA GLU A 122 -5.98 -11.07 1.81
C GLU A 122 -6.43 -10.56 3.18
N ILE A 123 -6.74 -11.49 4.08
CA ILE A 123 -7.08 -11.23 5.47
C ILE A 123 -6.30 -12.18 6.37
N GLU A 124 -5.57 -11.63 7.34
CA GLU A 124 -4.77 -12.43 8.27
C GLU A 124 -4.85 -11.88 9.70
N THR A 125 -4.73 -12.77 10.69
CA THR A 125 -4.57 -12.36 12.10
C THR A 125 -3.09 -12.23 12.40
N VAL A 126 -2.64 -11.01 12.67
CA VAL A 126 -1.23 -10.72 13.00
C VAL A 126 -1.08 -10.36 14.46
N THR A 127 0.05 -10.75 15.05
CA THR A 127 0.42 -10.35 16.40
C THR A 127 1.48 -9.26 16.32
N LYS A 128 1.21 -8.09 16.90
CA LYS A 128 2.12 -6.93 16.88
C LYS A 128 2.32 -6.35 18.27
N GLU A 129 3.46 -5.71 18.47
CA GLU A 129 3.69 -4.89 19.65
C GLU A 129 2.90 -3.60 19.53
N ASP A 130 2.21 -3.23 20.61
CA ASP A 130 1.43 -2.01 20.69
C ASP A 130 2.17 -1.04 21.61
N LEU A 131 2.85 -0.06 21.00
CA LEU A 131 3.65 0.94 21.71
C LEU A 131 2.78 1.93 22.50
N ASP A 132 1.47 1.99 22.23
CA ASP A 132 0.54 2.87 22.92
C ASP A 132 -0.01 2.22 24.21
N LEU A 133 0.28 0.94 24.48
CA LEU A 133 -0.12 0.30 25.73
C LEU A 133 0.77 0.74 26.90
N PRO A 134 0.18 0.98 28.09
CA PRO A 134 0.98 1.09 29.31
C PRO A 134 1.76 -0.23 29.49
N ASN A 135 3.06 -0.12 29.75
CA ASN A 135 4.01 -1.23 29.86
C ASN A 135 4.46 -1.90 28.54
N HIS A 136 4.44 -1.20 27.40
CA HIS A 136 4.96 -1.71 26.12
C HIS A 136 6.44 -2.15 26.17
N LEU A 137 7.25 -1.62 27.10
CA LEU A 137 8.64 -2.06 27.33
C LEU A 137 8.76 -3.51 27.82
N ILE A 138 7.66 -4.13 28.26
CA ILE A 138 7.58 -5.54 28.65
C ILE A 138 7.29 -6.44 27.43
N GLY A 139 7.12 -5.87 26.24
CA GLY A 139 6.87 -6.62 25.00
C GLY A 139 5.43 -7.15 24.91
N LEU A 140 4.46 -6.42 25.46
CA LEU A 140 3.04 -6.80 25.38
C LEU A 140 2.58 -6.79 23.91
N LYS A 141 2.19 -7.98 23.44
CA LYS A 141 1.70 -8.18 22.07
C LYS A 141 0.17 -8.16 22.03
N GLN A 142 -0.37 -7.55 20.98
CA GLN A 142 -1.78 -7.49 20.68
C GLN A 142 -2.06 -8.15 19.32
N LYS A 143 -3.22 -8.81 19.22
CA LYS A 143 -3.69 -9.39 17.97
C LYS A 143 -4.49 -8.35 17.17
N TYR A 144 -4.20 -8.23 15.89
CA TYR A 144 -4.89 -7.38 14.94
C TYR A 144 -5.36 -8.22 13.75
N ILE A 145 -6.41 -7.76 13.10
CA ILE A 145 -6.83 -8.26 11.79
C ILE A 145 -6.19 -7.35 10.74
N LYS A 146 -5.31 -7.89 9.88
CA LYS A 146 -4.77 -7.16 8.73
C LYS A 146 -5.66 -7.42 7.52
N LEU A 147 -6.07 -6.35 6.86
CA LEU A 147 -6.73 -6.41 5.56
C LEU A 147 -5.77 -5.90 4.50
N SER A 148 -5.44 -6.73 3.51
CA SER A 148 -4.61 -6.37 2.35
C SER A 148 -5.48 -6.26 1.10
N PHE A 149 -5.18 -5.30 0.23
CA PHE A 149 -5.96 -4.94 -0.96
C PHE A 149 -5.10 -5.00 -2.22
N ALA A 150 -5.73 -5.20 -3.37
CA ALA A 150 -5.02 -5.16 -4.65
C ALA A 150 -4.55 -3.74 -5.01
N ASN A 151 -5.32 -2.71 -4.64
CA ASN A 151 -5.03 -1.31 -4.95
C ASN A 151 -5.46 -0.37 -3.81
N GLN A 152 -5.06 0.90 -3.90
CA GLN A 152 -5.31 1.89 -2.86
C GLN A 152 -6.77 2.40 -2.84
N THR A 153 -7.46 2.37 -3.98
CA THR A 153 -8.89 2.72 -4.11
C THR A 153 -9.73 1.83 -3.22
N ASP A 154 -9.56 0.51 -3.33
CA ASP A 154 -10.30 -0.49 -2.57
C ASP A 154 -10.03 -0.37 -1.07
N LEU A 155 -8.75 -0.18 -0.71
CA LEU A 155 -8.35 0.09 0.67
C LEU A 155 -9.09 1.29 1.25
N ILE A 156 -9.08 2.43 0.54
CA ILE A 156 -9.70 3.67 1.01
C ILE A 156 -11.22 3.50 1.14
N LYS A 157 -11.85 2.81 0.19
CA LYS A 157 -13.29 2.52 0.20
C LYS A 157 -13.68 1.70 1.42
N VAL A 158 -13.00 0.58 1.67
CA VAL A 158 -13.27 -0.27 2.84
C VAL A 158 -12.95 0.45 4.14
N ARG A 159 -11.83 1.19 4.20
CA ARG A 159 -11.47 2.01 5.38
C ARG A 159 -12.56 3.02 5.71
N LYS A 160 -13.09 3.75 4.71
CA LYS A 160 -14.18 4.73 4.91
C LYS A 160 -15.43 4.07 5.49
N GLU A 161 -15.83 2.92 4.95
CA GLU A 161 -17.00 2.17 5.45
C GLU A 161 -16.80 1.66 6.88
N ILE A 162 -15.61 1.16 7.21
CA ILE A 162 -15.31 0.70 8.57
C ILE A 162 -15.29 1.88 9.55
N LEU A 163 -14.69 3.01 9.19
CA LEU A 163 -14.64 4.20 10.05
C LEU A 163 -16.04 4.75 10.39
N LYS A 164 -17.06 4.51 9.56
CA LYS A 164 -18.46 4.85 9.90
C LYS A 164 -19.03 3.98 11.04
N ALA A 165 -18.60 2.72 11.12
CA ALA A 165 -19.03 1.78 12.16
C ALA A 165 -18.21 1.90 13.46
N VAL A 166 -16.99 2.45 13.37
CA VAL A 166 -16.15 2.70 14.55
C VAL A 166 -16.70 3.91 15.31
N ARG A 167 -17.22 3.67 16.51
CA ARG A 167 -17.56 4.76 17.44
C ARG A 167 -16.28 5.51 17.80
N LYS A 168 -16.30 6.84 17.64
CA LYS A 168 -15.26 7.70 18.24
C LYS A 168 -15.37 7.54 19.75
N LYS A 169 -14.29 7.09 20.38
CA LYS A 169 -14.11 7.24 21.83
C LYS A 169 -13.91 8.70 22.18
#